data_AF-A0A397DXH0-F1
#
_entry.id   AF-A0A397DXH0-F1
#
_cell.length_a   1.000
_cell.length_b   1.000
_cell.length_c   1.000
_cell.angle_alpha   90.00
_cell.angle_beta   90.00
_cell.angle_gamma   90.00
#
_symmetry.space_group_name_H-M   'P 1'
#
loop_
_entity.id
_entity.type
_entity.pdbx_description
1 polymer ?
#
loop_
_entity_poly.entity_id
_entity_poly.type
_entity_poly.pdbx_seq_one_letter_code
_entity_poly.pdbx_strand_id
1 'polypeptide(L)'
;MVLTPTEDAAAIYGPLSGQVISTMKSGCRNAFIQQPVRLVEAMYLCTVQCHAEHLGKLYSVFAKRRAKVLSEELTDGSALFRIEAHLPVVESFGFATELLKNTSGNASNPQLIFDHWTTMDEDPFFQPHTDEEREDFGERIDEHNAVRRLIEMVRKRKGLAREEKVVVHAEKQRTLGRNK
;
A
#
# COMPACT_ATOMS: atom_id res chain seq x y z
N MET A 1 19.34 59.01 -28.62
CA MET A 1 18.83 58.92 -27.24
C MET A 1 18.19 57.54 -27.10
N VAL A 2 18.99 56.55 -26.71
CA VAL A 2 18.54 55.15 -26.59
C VAL A 2 17.95 54.98 -25.20
N LEU A 3 16.65 54.70 -25.12
CA LEU A 3 15.99 54.37 -23.86
C LEU A 3 16.36 52.92 -23.52
N THR A 4 17.25 52.74 -22.53
CA THR A 4 17.47 51.45 -21.88
C THR A 4 16.23 51.09 -21.06
N PRO A 5 15.66 49.88 -21.20
CA PRO A 5 14.56 49.46 -20.35
C PRO A 5 15.07 49.28 -18.91
N THR A 6 14.37 49.92 -17.98
CA THR A 6 14.63 49.91 -16.54
C THR A 6 14.60 48.47 -15.98
N GLU A 7 15.69 48.05 -15.34
CA GLU A 7 15.87 46.75 -14.68
C GLU A 7 14.95 46.54 -13.45
N ASP A 8 14.11 47.52 -13.09
CA ASP A 8 13.39 47.57 -11.82
C ASP A 8 12.04 46.83 -11.78
N ALA A 9 11.52 46.31 -12.90
CA ALA A 9 10.23 45.60 -12.91
C ALA A 9 10.31 44.19 -12.29
N ALA A 10 11.51 43.59 -12.24
CA ALA A 10 11.73 42.24 -11.72
C ALA A 10 11.74 42.16 -10.19
N ALA A 11 11.84 43.29 -9.49
CA ALA A 11 11.94 43.36 -8.03
C ALA A 11 10.59 43.56 -7.30
N ILE A 12 9.51 43.91 -8.02
CA ILE A 12 8.20 44.23 -7.43
C ILE A 12 7.43 42.96 -7.02
N TYR A 13 7.61 41.89 -7.78
CA TYR A 13 7.11 40.58 -7.45
C TYR A 13 8.29 39.82 -6.83
N GLY A 14 8.10 39.16 -5.68
CA GLY A 14 9.13 38.30 -5.07
C GLY A 14 9.52 37.15 -6.01
N PRO A 15 10.06 36.01 -5.51
CA PRO A 15 10.34 34.86 -6.38
C PRO A 15 9.04 34.21 -6.91
N LEU A 16 8.37 34.88 -7.87
CA LEU A 16 7.05 34.59 -8.40
C LEU A 16 7.04 33.22 -9.08
N SER A 17 8.11 32.89 -9.79
CA SER A 17 8.28 31.57 -10.42
C SER A 17 8.22 30.44 -9.39
N GLY A 18 8.93 30.57 -8.26
CA GLY A 18 8.92 29.58 -7.17
C GLY A 18 7.55 29.48 -6.49
N GLN A 19 6.89 30.61 -6.28
CA GLN A 19 5.54 30.66 -5.69
C GLN A 19 4.50 29.99 -6.59
N VAL A 20 4.52 30.23 -7.90
CA VAL A 20 3.61 29.60 -8.87
C VAL A 20 3.83 28.09 -8.90
N ILE A 21 5.08 27.62 -8.95
CA ILE A 21 5.39 26.18 -8.95
C ILE A 21 4.89 25.51 -7.66
N SER A 22 5.16 26.11 -6.50
CA SER A 22 4.73 25.58 -5.20
C SER A 22 3.21 25.53 -5.06
N THR A 23 2.53 26.59 -5.52
CA THR A 23 1.07 26.71 -5.48
C THR A 23 0.43 25.69 -6.41
N MET A 24 0.92 25.55 -7.65
CA MET A 24 0.41 24.54 -8.59
C MET A 24 0.62 23.11 -8.08
N LYS A 25 1.81 22.79 -7.55
CA LYS A 25 2.09 21.49 -6.94
C LYS A 25 1.10 21.17 -5.80
N SER A 26 0.86 22.14 -4.93
CA SER A 26 -0.05 21.98 -3.78
C SER A 26 -1.51 21.90 -4.24
N GLY A 27 -1.91 22.71 -5.22
CA GLY A 27 -3.24 22.70 -5.83
C GLY A 27 -3.57 21.35 -6.46
N CYS A 28 -2.70 20.82 -7.33
CA CYS A 28 -2.89 19.51 -7.95
C CYS A 28 -2.95 18.38 -6.91
N ARG A 29 -2.09 18.44 -5.89
CA ARG A 29 -2.09 17.44 -4.80
C ARG A 29 -3.41 17.48 -4.01
N ASN A 30 -3.90 18.66 -3.66
CA ASN A 30 -5.15 18.81 -2.92
C ASN A 30 -6.35 18.34 -3.75
N ALA A 31 -6.40 18.70 -5.04
CA ALA A 31 -7.45 18.25 -5.96
C ALA A 31 -7.45 16.72 -6.09
N PHE A 32 -6.27 16.08 -6.15
CA PHE A 32 -6.16 14.62 -6.19
C PHE A 32 -6.68 13.96 -4.92
N ILE A 33 -6.30 14.47 -3.74
CA ILE A 33 -6.71 13.89 -2.43
C ILE A 33 -8.21 14.08 -2.15
N GLN A 34 -8.85 15.09 -2.74
CA GLN A 34 -10.30 15.31 -2.59
C GLN A 34 -11.15 14.27 -3.34
N GLN A 35 -10.58 13.56 -4.31
CA GLN A 35 -11.25 12.45 -4.99
C GLN A 35 -11.09 11.15 -4.18
N PRO A 36 -11.99 10.16 -4.35
CA PRO A 36 -11.84 8.84 -3.72
C PRO A 36 -10.66 8.08 -4.35
N VAL A 37 -9.46 8.35 -3.86
CA VAL A 37 -8.22 7.74 -4.35
C VAL A 37 -8.04 6.34 -3.79
N ARG A 38 -7.47 5.45 -4.61
CA ARG A 38 -7.18 4.06 -4.24
C ARG A 38 -5.74 3.72 -4.57
N LEU A 39 -5.16 2.79 -3.81
CA LEU A 39 -3.83 2.29 -4.07
C LEU A 39 -3.88 1.24 -5.17
N VAL A 40 -2.94 1.32 -6.11
CA VAL A 40 -2.79 0.33 -7.16
C VAL A 40 -1.58 -0.55 -6.82
N GLU A 41 -1.79 -1.85 -6.68
CA GLU A 41 -0.75 -2.84 -6.43
C GLU A 41 -0.41 -3.64 -7.69
N ALA A 42 0.84 -4.09 -7.80
CA ALA A 42 1.27 -4.97 -8.88
C ALA A 42 0.91 -6.42 -8.52
N MET A 43 0.50 -7.19 -9.53
CA MET A 43 0.17 -8.61 -9.39
C MET A 43 1.12 -9.48 -10.20
N TYR A 44 1.53 -10.59 -9.60
CA TYR A 44 2.15 -11.72 -10.29
C TYR A 44 1.10 -12.76 -10.65
N LEU A 45 1.19 -13.31 -11.85
CA LEU A 45 0.63 -14.62 -12.16
C LEU A 45 1.59 -15.67 -11.57
N CYS A 46 1.12 -16.36 -10.54
CA CYS A 46 1.80 -17.44 -9.86
C CYS A 46 1.33 -18.78 -10.41
N THR A 47 2.25 -19.57 -10.95
CA THR A 47 2.00 -20.96 -11.35
C THR A 47 2.74 -21.91 -10.43
N VAL A 48 2.02 -22.88 -9.88
CA VAL A 48 2.57 -23.89 -8.97
C VAL A 48 1.93 -25.24 -9.23
N GLN A 49 2.69 -26.32 -8.99
CA GLN A 49 2.22 -27.68 -9.12
C GLN A 49 2.36 -28.44 -7.79
N CYS A 50 1.34 -29.21 -7.40
CA CYS A 50 1.44 -30.09 -6.23
C CYS A 50 0.49 -31.30 -6.33
N HIS A 51 0.74 -32.32 -5.51
CA HIS A 51 -0.19 -33.44 -5.34
C HIS A 51 -1.44 -33.03 -4.54
N ALA A 52 -2.53 -33.78 -4.72
CA ALA A 52 -3.82 -33.54 -4.05
C ALA A 52 -3.70 -33.42 -2.52
N GLU A 53 -2.86 -34.26 -1.91
CA GLU A 53 -2.64 -34.31 -0.46
C GLU A 53 -2.14 -32.98 0.13
N HIS A 54 -1.49 -32.14 -0.70
CA HIS A 54 -0.85 -30.89 -0.27
C HIS A 54 -1.63 -29.64 -0.69
N LEU A 55 -2.72 -29.77 -1.47
CA LEU A 55 -3.53 -28.65 -1.94
C LEU A 55 -4.04 -27.77 -0.79
N GLY A 56 -4.56 -28.39 0.28
CA GLY A 56 -5.06 -27.63 1.44
C GLY A 56 -3.99 -26.75 2.09
N LYS A 57 -2.73 -27.22 2.14
CA LYS A 57 -1.61 -26.45 2.68
C LYS A 57 -1.18 -25.33 1.72
N LEU A 58 -1.30 -25.54 0.42
CA LEU A 58 -1.01 -24.53 -0.58
C LEU A 58 -2.05 -23.39 -0.52
N TYR A 59 -3.33 -23.74 -0.44
CA TYR A 59 -4.43 -22.79 -0.29
C TYR A 59 -4.31 -21.96 0.99
N SER A 60 -3.84 -22.53 2.10
CA SER A 60 -3.63 -21.76 3.33
C SER A 60 -2.52 -20.71 3.19
N VAL A 61 -1.43 -21.02 2.47
CA VAL A 61 -0.36 -20.05 2.17
C VAL A 61 -0.85 -18.95 1.22
N PHE A 62 -1.63 -19.32 0.21
CA PHE A 62 -2.27 -18.36 -0.70
C PHE A 62 -3.22 -17.40 0.03
N ALA A 63 -4.11 -17.93 0.87
CA ALA A 63 -5.05 -17.11 1.64
C ALA A 63 -4.33 -16.10 2.54
N LYS A 64 -3.26 -16.54 3.23
CA LYS A 64 -2.45 -15.68 4.09
C LYS A 64 -1.79 -14.52 3.33
N ARG A 65 -1.50 -14.70 2.04
CA ARG A 65 -0.81 -13.73 1.18
C ARG A 65 -1.74 -13.01 0.20
N ARG A 66 -3.06 -13.03 0.47
CA ARG A 66 -4.09 -12.37 -0.37
C ARG A 66 -4.03 -12.82 -1.84
N ALA A 67 -3.61 -14.06 -2.11
CA ALA A 67 -3.59 -14.59 -3.46
C ALA A 67 -4.98 -15.03 -3.89
N LYS A 68 -5.35 -14.72 -5.13
CA LYS A 68 -6.64 -15.12 -5.73
C LYS A 68 -6.41 -16.21 -6.77
N VAL A 69 -6.94 -17.39 -6.51
CA VAL A 69 -6.82 -18.54 -7.43
C VAL A 69 -7.74 -18.33 -8.64
N LEU A 70 -7.19 -18.55 -9.83
CA LEU A 70 -7.89 -18.40 -11.11
C LEU A 70 -8.35 -19.76 -11.65
N SER A 71 -7.42 -20.71 -11.68
CA SER A 71 -7.66 -22.06 -12.20
C SER A 71 -6.91 -23.09 -11.38
N GLU A 72 -7.53 -24.27 -11.29
CA GLU A 72 -6.96 -25.49 -10.75
C GLU A 72 -7.25 -26.60 -11.75
N GLU A 73 -6.19 -27.15 -12.35
CA GLU A 73 -6.30 -28.16 -13.40
C GLU A 73 -5.40 -29.36 -13.08
N LEU A 74 -5.91 -30.57 -13.26
CA LEU A 74 -5.08 -31.77 -13.19
C LEU A 74 -4.23 -31.85 -14.47
N THR A 75 -2.92 -31.99 -14.32
CA THR A 75 -2.02 -32.10 -15.48
C THR A 75 -2.19 -33.47 -16.13
N ASP A 76 -2.54 -33.50 -17.42
CA ASP A 76 -2.70 -34.75 -18.16
C ASP A 76 -1.45 -35.63 -18.10
N GLY A 77 -1.64 -36.92 -17.79
CA GLY A 77 -0.54 -37.88 -17.65
C GLY A 77 0.23 -37.80 -16.32
N SER A 78 -0.22 -36.98 -15.38
CA SER A 78 0.41 -36.78 -14.06
C SER A 78 -0.63 -36.72 -12.95
N ALA A 79 -0.26 -37.12 -11.73
CA ALA A 79 -1.08 -36.93 -10.52
C ALA A 79 -0.84 -35.56 -9.84
N LEU A 80 -0.39 -34.56 -10.61
CA LEU A 80 -0.08 -33.21 -10.15
C LEU A 80 -1.15 -32.22 -10.61
N PHE A 81 -1.63 -31.42 -9.68
CA PHE A 81 -2.49 -30.28 -9.95
C PHE A 81 -1.63 -29.07 -10.29
N ARG A 82 -1.94 -28.40 -11.40
CA ARG A 82 -1.41 -27.09 -11.77
C ARG A 82 -2.41 -26.04 -11.30
N ILE A 83 -1.90 -25.07 -10.55
CA ILE A 83 -2.71 -24.00 -9.96
C ILE A 83 -2.14 -22.69 -10.44
N GLU A 84 -3.03 -21.84 -10.95
CA GLU A 84 -2.70 -20.47 -11.36
C GLU A 84 -3.43 -19.49 -10.46
N ALA A 85 -2.69 -18.54 -9.90
CA ALA A 85 -3.23 -17.56 -8.96
C ALA A 85 -2.58 -16.19 -9.14
N HIS A 86 -3.37 -15.13 -8.93
CA HIS A 86 -2.85 -13.78 -8.82
C HIS A 86 -2.33 -13.53 -7.40
N LEU A 87 -1.04 -13.22 -7.28
CA LEU A 87 -0.36 -12.95 -6.02
C LEU A 87 0.15 -11.51 -6.01
N PRO A 88 -0.20 -10.67 -5.02
CA PRO A 88 0.37 -9.33 -4.90
C PRO A 88 1.89 -9.36 -4.77
N VAL A 89 2.57 -8.49 -5.53
CA VAL A 89 4.05 -8.42 -5.53
C VAL A 89 4.61 -8.14 -4.14
N VAL A 90 3.93 -7.31 -3.34
CA VAL A 90 4.38 -6.99 -1.98
C VAL A 90 4.30 -8.21 -1.06
N GLU A 91 3.35 -9.11 -1.30
CA GLU A 91 3.15 -10.35 -0.54
C GLU A 91 3.93 -11.53 -1.14
N SER A 92 4.70 -11.37 -2.21
CA SER A 92 5.46 -12.47 -2.81
C SER A 92 6.81 -12.73 -2.12
N PHE A 93 7.31 -11.76 -1.35
CA PHE A 93 8.61 -11.89 -0.67
C PHE A 93 8.57 -13.03 0.37
N GLY A 94 9.45 -14.01 0.19
CA GLY A 94 9.51 -15.22 1.03
C GLY A 94 8.39 -16.23 0.76
N PHE A 95 7.54 -16.01 -0.25
CA PHE A 95 6.43 -16.90 -0.59
C PHE A 95 6.92 -18.31 -0.97
N ALA A 96 7.91 -18.42 -1.86
CA ALA A 96 8.44 -19.71 -2.31
C ALA A 96 8.95 -20.56 -1.14
N THR A 97 9.69 -19.95 -0.21
CA THR A 97 10.22 -20.64 0.98
C THR A 97 9.12 -21.08 1.93
N GLU A 98 8.12 -20.23 2.18
CA GLU A 98 6.99 -20.58 3.05
C GLU A 98 6.13 -21.70 2.46
N LEU A 99 5.87 -21.64 1.15
CA LEU A 99 5.14 -22.68 0.43
C LEU A 99 5.86 -24.04 0.55
N LEU A 100 7.15 -24.09 0.21
CA LEU A 100 7.94 -25.32 0.27
C LEU A 100 8.06 -25.87 1.69
N LYS A 101 8.18 -25.00 2.69
CA LYS A 101 8.24 -25.42 4.09
C LYS A 101 6.92 -26.07 4.54
N ASN A 102 5.77 -25.50 4.17
CA ASN A 102 4.46 -26.03 4.55
C ASN A 102 4.13 -27.34 3.83
N THR A 103 4.56 -27.49 2.57
CA THR A 103 4.35 -28.72 1.79
C THR A 103 5.46 -29.74 1.95
N SER A 104 6.43 -29.53 2.85
CA SER A 104 7.59 -30.41 3.04
C SER A 104 8.40 -30.64 1.75
N GLY A 105 8.40 -29.67 0.84
CA GLY A 105 9.05 -29.73 -0.47
C GLY A 105 8.25 -30.45 -1.56
N ASN A 106 7.03 -30.91 -1.28
CA ASN A 106 6.18 -31.64 -2.24
C ASN A 106 5.40 -30.74 -3.21
N ALA A 107 5.53 -29.41 -3.09
CA ALA A 107 5.09 -28.48 -4.12
C ALA A 107 6.27 -28.07 -4.99
N SER A 108 6.01 -27.82 -6.28
CA SER A 108 7.01 -27.25 -7.16
C SER A 108 7.41 -25.84 -6.70
N ASN A 109 8.61 -25.41 -7.09
CA ASN A 109 9.01 -24.02 -6.90
C ASN A 109 8.05 -23.12 -7.70
N PRO A 110 7.41 -22.10 -7.09
CA PRO A 110 6.44 -21.27 -7.79
C PRO A 110 7.10 -20.41 -8.87
N GLN A 111 6.49 -20.36 -10.04
CA GLN A 111 6.86 -19.43 -11.10
C GLN A 111 6.06 -18.14 -10.93
N LEU A 112 6.76 -17.01 -10.79
CA LEU A 112 6.15 -15.69 -10.60
C LEU A 112 6.46 -14.82 -11.81
N ILE A 113 5.43 -14.47 -12.58
CA ILE A 113 5.54 -13.62 -13.77
C ILE A 113 4.67 -12.39 -13.58
N PHE A 114 5.19 -11.20 -13.89
CA PHE A 114 4.40 -9.98 -13.84
C PHE A 114 3.25 -10.05 -14.84
N ASP A 115 2.04 -9.72 -14.38
CA ASP A 115 0.84 -9.79 -15.20
C ASP A 115 0.25 -8.38 -15.39
N HIS A 116 -0.28 -7.76 -14.33
CA HIS A 116 -0.91 -6.45 -14.42
C HIS A 116 -0.90 -5.68 -13.09
N TRP A 117 -1.52 -4.50 -13.11
CA TRP A 117 -1.76 -3.66 -11.95
C TRP A 117 -3.23 -3.72 -11.56
N THR A 118 -3.52 -3.90 -10.28
CA THR A 118 -4.90 -3.99 -9.76
C THR A 118 -5.13 -2.92 -8.70
N THR A 119 -6.31 -2.34 -8.70
CA THR A 119 -6.71 -1.36 -7.67
C THR A 119 -7.16 -2.10 -6.42
N MET A 120 -6.69 -1.68 -5.25
CA MET A 120 -7.17 -2.18 -3.96
C MET A 120 -8.48 -1.49 -3.60
N ASP A 121 -9.46 -2.25 -3.12
CA ASP A 121 -10.80 -1.73 -2.83
C ASP A 121 -10.85 -0.87 -1.55
N GLU A 122 -9.96 -1.13 -0.60
CA GLU A 122 -9.86 -0.42 0.68
C GLU A 122 -9.48 1.06 0.51
N ASP A 123 -10.11 1.93 1.31
CA ASP A 123 -9.82 3.36 1.30
C ASP A 123 -8.58 3.69 2.17
N PRO A 124 -7.52 4.31 1.62
CA PRO A 124 -6.32 4.68 2.38
C PRO A 124 -6.53 5.73 3.49
N PHE A 125 -7.65 6.45 3.48
CA PHE A 125 -7.96 7.55 4.40
C PHE A 125 -9.21 7.32 5.23
N PHE A 126 -9.71 6.08 5.29
CA PHE A 126 -10.89 5.73 6.09
C PHE A 126 -10.71 6.16 7.55
N GLN A 127 -11.67 6.95 8.05
CA GLN A 127 -11.80 7.32 9.45
C GLN A 127 -13.25 7.04 9.85
N PRO A 128 -13.50 6.28 10.93
CA PRO A 128 -14.84 5.99 11.36
C PRO A 128 -15.46 7.27 11.91
N HIS A 129 -16.61 7.65 11.36
CA HIS A 129 -17.31 8.88 11.72
C HIS A 129 -18.48 8.61 12.66
N THR A 130 -19.05 7.41 12.60
CA THR A 130 -20.19 6.99 13.43
C THR A 130 -19.74 6.21 14.65
N ASP A 131 -20.54 6.24 15.72
CA ASP A 131 -20.27 5.49 16.94
C ASP A 131 -20.31 3.97 16.69
N GLU A 132 -21.17 3.50 15.79
CA GLU A 132 -21.25 2.09 15.37
C GLU A 132 -19.96 1.63 14.65
N GLU A 133 -19.45 2.40 13.69
CA GLU A 133 -18.17 2.08 13.03
C GLU A 133 -16.98 2.10 14.00
N ARG A 134 -17.04 2.92 15.05
CA ARG A 134 -15.99 2.98 16.10
C ARG A 134 -16.02 1.73 16.99
N GLU A 135 -17.19 1.18 17.24
CA GLU A 135 -17.34 -0.09 17.97
C GLU A 135 -16.82 -1.28 17.15
N ASP A 136 -17.10 -1.31 15.84
CA ASP A 136 -16.69 -2.41 14.95
C ASP A 136 -15.18 -2.43 14.64
N PHE A 137 -14.61 -1.27 14.31
CA PHE A 137 -13.19 -1.17 13.90
C PHE A 137 -12.23 -0.81 15.05
N GLY A 138 -12.78 -0.42 16.21
CA GLY A 138 -12.02 0.00 17.40
C GLY A 138 -11.22 1.29 17.20
N GLU A 139 -10.40 1.64 18.19
CA GLU A 139 -9.58 2.87 18.17
C GLU A 139 -8.35 2.80 17.24
N ARG A 140 -7.99 1.60 16.75
CA ARG A 140 -6.78 1.35 15.92
C ARG A 140 -7.13 0.87 14.52
N ILE A 141 -7.77 1.75 13.75
CA ILE A 141 -8.11 1.51 12.34
C ILE A 141 -6.86 1.23 11.49
N ASP A 142 -5.72 1.84 11.83
CA ASP A 142 -4.45 1.69 11.11
C ASP A 142 -3.92 0.25 11.11
N GLU A 143 -4.27 -0.57 12.11
CA GLU A 143 -3.83 -1.97 12.19
C GLU A 143 -4.61 -2.88 11.22
N HIS A 144 -5.83 -2.49 10.85
CA HIS A 144 -6.74 -3.32 10.07
C HIS A 144 -6.72 -3.00 8.57
N ASN A 145 -6.27 -1.80 8.18
CA ASN A 145 -6.25 -1.36 6.78
C ASN A 145 -4.91 -1.70 6.10
N ALA A 146 -4.94 -2.67 5.17
CA ALA A 146 -3.75 -3.13 4.46
C ALA A 146 -3.16 -2.02 3.58
N VAL A 147 -4.01 -1.21 2.94
CA VAL A 147 -3.60 -0.09 2.10
C VAL A 147 -2.84 0.96 2.90
N ARG A 148 -3.37 1.35 4.07
CA ARG A 148 -2.73 2.35 4.95
C ARG A 148 -1.34 1.90 5.37
N ARG A 149 -1.22 0.63 5.80
CA ARG A 149 0.07 0.02 6.16
C ARG A 149 1.07 0.08 5.00
N LEU A 150 0.66 -0.25 3.77
CA LEU A 150 1.52 -0.16 2.59
C LEU A 150 2.02 1.26 2.33
N ILE A 151 1.12 2.24 2.38
CA ILE A 151 1.47 3.66 2.19
C ILE A 151 2.46 4.11 3.25
N GLU A 152 2.24 3.77 4.52
CA GLU A 152 3.14 4.16 5.60
C GLU A 152 4.52 3.52 5.49
N MET A 153 4.60 2.24 5.12
CA MET A 153 5.88 1.56 4.89
C MET A 153 6.68 2.25 3.77
N VAL A 154 6.01 2.64 2.68
CA VAL A 154 6.65 3.36 1.57
C VAL A 154 7.07 4.77 2.01
N ARG A 155 6.21 5.51 2.70
CA ARG A 155 6.53 6.86 3.20
C ARG A 155 7.71 6.84 4.17
N LYS A 156 7.74 5.89 5.10
CA LYS A 156 8.86 5.69 6.03
C LYS A 156 10.17 5.44 5.28
N ARG A 157 10.15 4.53 4.30
CA ARG A 157 11.33 4.22 3.47
C ARG A 157 11.80 5.42 2.64
N LYS A 158 10.87 6.24 2.16
CA LYS A 158 11.16 7.43 1.34
C LYS A 158 11.46 8.68 2.17
N GLY A 159 11.39 8.60 3.51
CA GLY A 159 11.59 9.76 4.39
C GLY A 159 10.51 10.83 4.25
N LEU A 160 9.30 10.45 3.80
CA LEU A 160 8.17 11.37 3.68
C LEU A 160 7.49 11.57 5.04
N ALA A 161 6.87 12.72 5.23
CA ALA A 161 6.11 13.03 6.44
C ALA A 161 5.03 11.95 6.70
N ARG A 162 5.01 11.43 7.94
CA ARG A 162 4.02 10.48 8.45
C ARG A 162 3.20 11.17 9.51
N GLU A 163 1.92 10.85 9.59
CA GLU A 163 1.01 11.30 10.65
C GLU A 163 1.20 10.47 11.93
N GLU A 164 2.44 10.12 12.26
CA GLU A 164 2.69 9.52 13.56
C GLU A 164 2.43 10.60 14.61
N LYS A 165 1.36 10.42 15.40
CA LYS A 165 1.19 11.12 16.67
C LYS A 165 2.29 10.64 17.61
N VAL A 166 3.51 11.14 17.41
CA VAL A 166 4.58 10.93 18.38
C VAL A 166 4.27 11.84 19.56
N VAL A 167 3.50 11.31 20.52
CA VAL A 167 3.43 11.92 21.85
C VAL A 167 4.77 11.67 22.51
N VAL A 168 5.79 12.47 22.15
CA VAL A 168 7.15 12.33 22.69
C VAL A 168 7.18 12.60 24.20
N HIS A 169 6.21 13.37 24.74
CA HIS A 169 6.12 13.65 26.17
C HIS A 169 4.67 13.73 26.67
N ALA A 170 4.09 12.58 27.02
CA ALA A 170 2.80 12.51 27.71
C ALA A 170 2.81 13.24 29.08
N GLU A 171 3.98 13.39 29.72
CA GLU A 171 4.12 14.04 31.02
C GLU A 171 3.85 15.55 31.01
N LYS A 172 4.06 16.26 29.89
CA LYS A 172 3.96 17.73 29.85
C LYS A 172 2.54 18.27 29.60
N GLN A 173 1.55 17.41 29.35
CA GLN A 173 0.15 17.86 29.22
C GLN A 173 -0.53 18.13 30.57
N ARG A 174 0.00 17.60 31.67
CA ARG A 174 -0.61 17.79 33.00
C ARG A 174 -0.39 19.18 33.61
N THR A 175 0.52 20.00 33.07
CA THR A 175 0.90 21.30 33.64
C THR A 175 0.36 22.54 32.90
N LEU A 176 -0.39 22.37 31.80
CA LEU A 176 -1.02 23.50 31.09
C LEU A 176 -2.44 23.82 31.58
N GLY A 177 -2.95 23.10 32.58
CA GLY A 177 -4.27 23.30 33.18
C GLY A 177 -4.21 23.72 34.64
N ARG A 178 -3.51 24.82 34.97
CA ARG A 178 -3.83 25.67 36.14
C ARG A 178 -2.96 26.92 36.11
N ASN A 179 -3.55 28.04 35.70
CA ASN A 179 -3.37 29.32 36.36
C ASN A 179 -4.50 30.27 35.93
N LYS A 180 -5.30 30.63 36.95
CA LYS A 180 -6.27 31.73 37.11
C LYS A 180 -7.12 32.15 35.91
#